data_AF-A0A7J3P4R1-F1
#
_entry.id   AF-A0A7J3P4R1-F1
#
_cell.length_a   1.000
_cell.length_b   1.000
_cell.length_c   1.000
_cell.angle_alpha   90.00
_cell.angle_beta   90.00
_cell.angle_gamma   90.00
#
_symmetry.space_group_name_H-M   'P 1'
#
loop_
_entity.id
_entity.type
_entity.pdbx_description
1 polymer ?
#
loop_
_entity_poly.entity_id
_entity_poly.type
_entity_poly.pdbx_seq_one_letter_code
_entity_poly.pdbx_strand_id
1 'polypeptide(L)'
;MVREPRVYLATEEDILSGKVTDVYFVRTSLIASTANVASKRVAADVHAYSLPRGYGWAVFAGLEEVLRVLQGRKVDVYAMEEGELFGP
;
A
#
# COMPACT_ATOMS: atom_id res chain seq x y z
N MET A 1 2.42 2.76 -38.26
CA MET A 1 3.59 3.15 -37.46
C MET A 1 3.89 2.02 -36.50
N VAL A 2 5.06 1.38 -36.61
CA VAL A 2 5.49 0.35 -35.65
C VAL A 2 6.06 1.10 -34.44
N ARG A 3 5.56 0.78 -33.24
CA ARG A 3 5.99 1.43 -32.00
C ARG A 3 7.21 0.68 -31.46
N GLU A 4 8.26 1.41 -31.12
CA GLU A 4 9.45 0.83 -30.48
C GLU A 4 9.08 0.07 -29.19
N PRO A 5 9.65 -1.11 -28.94
CA PRO A 5 9.48 -1.82 -27.69
C PRO A 5 9.90 -0.96 -26.50
N ARG A 6 9.12 -0.99 -25.41
CA ARG A 6 9.42 -0.27 -24.17
C ARG A 6 9.13 -1.13 -22.95
N VAL A 7 9.78 -0.80 -21.84
CA VAL A 7 9.45 -1.38 -20.53
C VAL A 7 8.22 -0.68 -19.97
N TYR A 8 7.29 -1.44 -19.40
CA TYR A 8 6.08 -0.93 -18.78
C TYR A 8 6.30 -0.86 -17.27
N LEU A 9 6.90 0.24 -16.81
CA LEU A 9 7.12 0.52 -15.39
C LEU A 9 6.18 1.63 -14.93
N ALA A 10 5.78 1.53 -13.67
CA ALA A 10 5.19 2.66 -12.97
C ALA A 10 6.29 3.66 -12.61
N THR A 11 6.03 4.94 -12.81
CA THR A 11 6.88 6.01 -12.26
C THR A 11 6.58 6.23 -10.78
N GLU A 12 7.47 6.90 -10.05
CA GLU A 12 7.19 7.35 -8.68
C GLU A 12 5.90 8.20 -8.64
N GLU A 13 5.68 9.05 -9.64
CA GLU A 13 4.45 9.84 -9.76
C GLU A 13 3.22 8.96 -9.92
N ASP A 14 3.29 7.88 -10.72
CA ASP A 14 2.17 6.95 -10.87
C ASP A 14 1.82 6.25 -9.55
N ILE A 15 2.81 5.98 -8.70
CA ILE A 15 2.64 5.43 -7.35
C ILE A 15 2.02 6.49 -6.41
N LEU A 16 2.64 7.66 -6.29
CA LEU A 16 2.21 8.73 -5.36
C LEU A 16 0.82 9.31 -5.69
N SER A 17 0.45 9.30 -6.98
CA SER A 17 -0.88 9.71 -7.46
C SER A 17 -1.93 8.59 -7.35
N GLY A 18 -1.54 7.37 -6.96
CA GLY A 18 -2.43 6.23 -6.81
C GLY A 18 -2.92 5.61 -8.12
N LYS A 19 -2.25 5.87 -9.26
CA LYS A 19 -2.64 5.31 -10.57
C LYS A 19 -2.42 3.80 -10.67
N VAL A 20 -1.54 3.25 -9.83
CA VAL A 20 -1.22 1.81 -9.76
C VAL A 20 -2.02 1.06 -8.69
N THR A 21 -3.14 1.62 -8.24
CA THR A 21 -4.06 0.93 -7.32
C THR A 21 -5.01 0.00 -8.07
N ASP A 22 -5.53 -1.01 -7.38
CA ASP A 22 -6.64 -1.79 -7.91
C ASP A 22 -7.90 -0.92 -8.05
N VAL A 23 -8.61 -1.08 -9.18
CA VAL A 23 -9.78 -0.25 -9.53
C VAL A 23 -10.90 -0.30 -8.50
N TYR A 24 -11.00 -1.36 -7.70
CA TYR A 24 -12.02 -1.45 -6.67
C TYR A 24 -11.82 -0.40 -5.56
N PHE A 25 -10.59 0.03 -5.26
CA PHE A 25 -10.37 1.12 -4.30
C PHE A 25 -10.93 2.44 -4.80
N VAL A 26 -10.75 2.75 -6.09
CA VAL A 26 -11.30 3.96 -6.71
C VAL A 26 -12.83 3.96 -6.64
N ARG A 27 -13.45 2.81 -6.97
CA ARG A 27 -14.91 2.64 -6.91
C ARG A 27 -15.44 2.73 -5.48
N THR A 28 -14.77 2.09 -4.52
CA THR A 28 -15.14 2.12 -3.11
C THR A 28 -15.01 3.53 -2.52
N SER A 29 -13.97 4.29 -2.89
CA SER A 29 -13.79 5.68 -2.46
C SER A 29 -14.93 6.59 -2.95
N LEU A 30 -15.36 6.41 -4.20
CA LEU A 30 -16.53 7.11 -4.76
C LEU A 30 -17.80 6.75 -3.98
N ILE A 31 -18.06 5.46 -3.77
CA ILE A 31 -19.23 4.99 -3.02
C ILE A 31 -19.22 5.55 -1.60
N ALA A 32 -18.10 5.46 -0.87
CA ALA A 32 -17.97 5.97 0.49
C ALA A 32 -18.22 7.48 0.59
N SER A 33 -17.79 8.23 -0.44
CA SER A 33 -18.04 9.68 -0.54
C SER A 33 -19.53 9.96 -0.77
N THR A 34 -20.16 9.29 -1.74
CA THR A 34 -21.60 9.47 -2.03
C THR A 34 -22.51 9.01 -0.89
N ALA A 35 -22.08 8.01 -0.11
CA ALA A 35 -22.79 7.53 1.07
C ALA A 35 -22.51 8.35 2.34
N ASN A 36 -21.71 9.43 2.25
CA ASN A 36 -21.32 10.29 3.39
C ASN A 36 -20.66 9.55 4.57
N VAL A 37 -19.91 8.47 4.27
CA VAL A 37 -19.18 7.70 5.30
C VAL A 37 -17.67 7.84 5.19
N ALA A 38 -17.16 8.52 4.16
CA ALA A 38 -15.71 8.70 3.93
C ALA A 38 -14.97 9.44 5.06
N SER A 39 -15.65 10.21 5.90
CA SER A 39 -15.06 10.94 7.02
C SER A 39 -14.91 10.11 8.30
N LYS A 40 -15.44 8.88 8.33
CA LYS A 40 -15.33 8.00 9.49
C LYS A 40 -13.86 7.63 9.71
N ARG A 41 -13.40 7.75 10.96
CA ARG A 41 -12.06 7.29 11.35
C ARG A 41 -12.08 5.77 11.44
N VAL A 42 -11.05 5.15 10.87
CA VAL A 42 -10.83 3.70 10.89
C VAL A 42 -9.39 3.43 11.30
N ALA A 43 -9.14 2.22 11.78
CA ALA A 43 -7.82 1.64 11.92
C ALA A 43 -7.72 0.45 10.96
N ALA A 44 -6.57 0.27 10.32
CA ALA A 44 -6.31 -0.84 9.41
C ALA A 44 -5.01 -1.51 9.81
N ASP A 45 -5.06 -2.83 10.02
CA ASP A 45 -3.91 -3.63 10.40
C ASP A 45 -3.37 -4.40 9.19
N VAL A 46 -2.05 -4.48 9.08
CA VAL A 46 -1.35 -5.26 8.05
C VAL A 46 -0.68 -6.44 8.73
N HIS A 47 -0.97 -7.65 8.26
CA HIS A 47 -0.41 -8.89 8.80
C HIS A 47 -0.22 -9.92 7.68
N ALA A 48 0.68 -10.88 7.90
CA ALA A 48 0.92 -11.97 6.98
C ALA A 48 0.32 -13.27 7.53
N TYR A 49 -0.82 -13.71 7.00
CA TYR A 49 -1.46 -14.96 7.43
C TYR A 49 -0.57 -16.21 7.32
N SER A 50 0.43 -16.18 6.44
CA SER A 50 1.42 -17.24 6.28
C SER A 50 2.69 -16.68 5.65
N LEU A 51 3.80 -17.37 5.89
CA LEU A 51 5.09 -17.04 5.29
C LEU A 51 5.47 -18.11 4.24
N PRO A 52 6.26 -17.75 3.22
CA PRO A 52 6.69 -18.68 2.17
C PRO A 52 7.31 -19.96 2.76
N ARG A 53 7.02 -21.11 2.15
CA ARG A 53 7.55 -22.43 2.56
C ARG A 53 7.25 -22.82 4.03
N GLY A 54 6.26 -22.19 4.67
CA GLY A 54 5.91 -22.49 6.06
C GLY A 54 6.94 -21.98 7.07
N TYR A 55 7.63 -20.89 6.75
CA TYR A 55 8.58 -20.27 7.67
C TYR A 55 7.89 -19.77 8.95
N GLY A 56 8.58 -19.89 10.08
CA GLY A 56 8.11 -19.38 11.37
C GLY A 56 8.43 -17.90 11.61
N TRP A 57 9.28 -17.29 10.77
CA TRP A 57 9.66 -15.89 10.87
C TRP A 57 10.09 -15.31 9.52
N ALA A 58 10.03 -13.99 9.40
CA ALA A 58 10.56 -13.20 8.30
C ALA A 58 11.15 -11.89 8.83
N VAL A 59 11.99 -11.23 8.01
CA VAL A 59 12.53 -9.90 8.31
C VAL A 59 11.55 -8.85 7.76
N PHE A 60 11.11 -7.91 8.60
CA PHE A 60 10.27 -6.80 8.19
C PHE A 60 11.09 -5.79 7.37
N ALA A 61 10.63 -5.44 6.17
CA ALA A 61 11.35 -4.53 5.25
C ALA A 61 10.37 -3.75 4.34
N GLY A 62 10.84 -2.61 3.82
CA GLY A 62 10.08 -1.71 2.94
C GLY A 62 9.31 -0.60 3.67
N LEU A 63 9.59 -0.36 4.96
CA LEU A 63 8.92 0.68 5.73
C LEU A 63 9.25 2.07 5.18
N GLU A 64 10.49 2.30 4.75
CA GLU A 64 10.92 3.57 4.14
C GLU A 64 10.04 3.97 2.95
N GLU A 65 9.79 3.03 2.02
CA GLU A 65 8.95 3.27 0.83
C GLU A 65 7.49 3.52 1.21
N VAL A 66 6.95 2.78 2.19
CA VAL A 66 5.58 2.99 2.70
C VAL A 66 5.43 4.40 3.30
N LEU A 67 6.40 4.83 4.10
CA LEU A 67 6.41 6.17 4.68
C LEU A 67 6.49 7.25 3.60
N ARG A 68 7.26 7.03 2.53
CA ARG A 68 7.31 7.94 1.38
C ARG A 68 5.94 8.06 0.69
N VAL A 69 5.21 6.96 0.51
CA VAL A 69 3.87 6.96 -0.10
C VAL A 69 2.82 7.67 0.78
N LEU A 70 2.91 7.51 2.10
CA LEU A 70 1.95 8.08 3.06
C LEU A 70 2.31 9.49 3.53
N GLN A 71 3.50 10.00 3.18
CA GLN A 71 3.97 11.32 3.58
C GLN A 71 2.99 12.43 3.22
N GLY A 72 2.65 13.29 4.19
CA GLY A 72 1.73 14.41 3.99
C GLY A 72 0.24 14.02 3.89
N ARG A 73 -0.11 12.74 4.08
CA ARG A 73 -1.50 12.29 4.20
C ARG A 73 -1.96 12.39 5.65
N LYS A 74 -3.26 12.60 5.86
CA LYS A 74 -3.88 12.73 7.21
C LYS A 74 -4.12 11.34 7.82
N VAL A 75 -3.04 10.61 8.08
CA VAL A 75 -3.05 9.28 8.69
C VAL A 75 -1.95 9.19 9.74
N ASP A 76 -2.21 8.43 10.79
CA ASP A 76 -1.19 8.04 11.76
C ASP A 76 -0.65 6.66 11.34
N VAL A 77 0.67 6.46 11.39
CA VAL A 77 1.33 5.20 11.01
C VAL A 77 2.08 4.67 12.23
N TYR A 78 1.77 3.43 12.61
CA TYR A 78 2.46 2.68 13.65
C TYR A 78 3.05 1.43 13.00
N ALA A 79 4.31 1.13 13.25
CA ALA A 79 5.00 -0.01 12.65
C ALA A 79 6.09 -0.53 13.58
N MET A 80 6.50 -1.78 13.34
CA MET A 80 7.76 -2.36 13.80
C MET A 80 8.95 -1.61 13.18
N GLU A 81 10.14 -1.74 13.78
CA GLU A 81 11.35 -1.20 13.16
C GLU A 81 11.75 -2.06 11.94
N GLU A 82 12.19 -1.41 10.87
CA GLU A 82 12.71 -2.12 9.71
C GLU A 82 13.93 -2.96 10.09
N GLY A 83 13.94 -4.23 9.68
CA GLY A 83 14.92 -5.23 10.09
C GLY A 83 14.48 -6.13 11.26
N GLU A 84 13.39 -5.82 11.96
CA GLU A 84 12.86 -6.69 13.02
C GLU A 84 12.32 -8.02 12.46
N LEU A 85 12.37 -9.07 13.29
CA LEU A 85 11.78 -10.35 12.96
C LEU A 85 10.30 -10.37 13.34
N PHE A 86 9.45 -10.84 12.43
CA PHE A 86 8.02 -11.06 12.69
C PHE A 86 7.60 -12.47 12.29
N GLY A 87 6.53 -12.98 12.92
CA GLY A 87 5.89 -14.25 12.57
C GLY A 87 4.54 -14.05 11.88
N PRO A 88 3.89 -15.13 11.42
CA PRO A 88 2.53 -15.10 10.92
C PRO A 88 1.50 -14.62 11.95
#